data_AF-A0A2Z5XCJ7-F1
#
_entry.id   AF-A0A2Z5XCJ7-F1
#
_cell.length_a   1.000
_cell.length_b   1.000
_cell.length_c   1.000
_cell.angle_alpha   90.00
_cell.angle_beta   90.00
_cell.angle_gamma   90.00
#
_symmetry.space_group_name_H-M   'P 1'
#
loop_
_entity.id
_entity.type
_entity.pdbx_description
1 polymer ?
#
loop_
_entity_poly.entity_id
_entity_poly.type
_entity_poly.pdbx_seq_one_letter_code
_entity_poly.pdbx_strand_id
1 'polypeptide(L)'
;MKLKAKMVQRHPFHLVDPSPWPLVAAFGGLGLTFGGVLFMHNYEGGGELLCLGVLTILYVMFTWWRDIIREALFEGQHTIAVQQGLRMGMILFIVSEVMFFFAFF
;
A
#
# COMPACT_ATOMS: atom_id res chain seq x y z
N MET A 1 17.52 -22.71 -15.68
CA MET A 1 16.17 -22.17 -15.93
C MET A 1 15.15 -23.26 -15.61
N LYS A 2 14.64 -23.31 -14.37
CA LYS A 2 13.63 -24.30 -13.98
C LYS A 2 12.28 -23.80 -14.49
N LEU A 3 11.69 -24.50 -15.46
CA LEU A 3 10.30 -24.32 -15.84
C LEU A 3 9.43 -24.66 -14.63
N LYS A 4 8.96 -23.63 -13.91
CA LYS A 4 7.97 -23.78 -12.85
C LYS A 4 6.70 -24.31 -13.54
N ALA A 5 6.28 -25.53 -13.20
CA ALA A 5 5.04 -26.08 -13.72
C ALA A 5 3.90 -25.09 -13.44
N LYS A 6 3.15 -24.70 -14.47
CA LYS A 6 2.02 -23.78 -14.35
C LYS A 6 0.92 -24.50 -13.56
N MET A 7 0.90 -24.31 -12.24
CA MET A 7 -0.18 -24.75 -11.37
C MET A 7 -1.47 -24.10 -11.86
N VAL A 8 -2.39 -24.90 -12.40
CA VAL A 8 -3.68 -24.41 -12.87
C VAL A 8 -4.55 -24.13 -11.65
N GLN A 9 -4.70 -22.85 -11.31
CA GLN A 9 -5.67 -22.43 -10.32
C GLN A 9 -7.08 -22.68 -10.85
N ARG A 10 -7.95 -23.27 -10.01
CA ARG A 10 -9.35 -23.57 -10.37
C ARG A 10 -10.32 -22.41 -10.09
N HIS A 11 -9.82 -21.29 -9.57
CA HIS A 11 -10.58 -20.08 -9.29
C HIS A 11 -9.95 -18.87 -9.97
N PRO A 12 -10.72 -17.80 -10.26
CA PRO A 12 -10.22 -16.63 -10.95
C PRO A 12 -9.49 -15.62 -10.03
N PHE A 13 -9.43 -15.87 -8.71
CA PHE A 13 -8.84 -14.93 -7.73
C PHE A 13 -7.31 -15.03 -7.67
N HIS A 14 -6.66 -13.87 -7.49
CA HIS A 14 -5.21 -13.76 -7.32
C HIS A 14 -4.79 -14.19 -5.91
N LEU A 15 -3.87 -15.15 -5.81
CA LEU A 15 -3.20 -15.52 -4.57
C LEU A 15 -1.84 -14.82 -4.52
N VAL A 16 -1.76 -13.76 -3.71
CA VAL A 16 -0.59 -12.90 -3.62
C VAL A 16 0.52 -13.58 -2.82
N ASP A 17 1.76 -13.53 -3.32
CA ASP A 17 2.92 -14.02 -2.61
C ASP A 17 3.26 -13.10 -1.40
N PRO A 18 3.91 -13.62 -0.35
CA PRO A 18 4.24 -12.80 0.82
C PRO A 18 5.12 -11.59 0.45
N SER A 19 4.68 -10.40 0.85
CA SER A 19 5.43 -9.15 0.64
C SER A 19 5.78 -8.46 1.98
N PRO A 20 6.94 -7.80 2.07
CA PRO A 20 7.36 -7.11 3.30
C PRO A 20 6.70 -5.73 3.47
N TRP A 21 6.12 -5.18 2.41
CA TRP A 21 5.64 -3.79 2.34
C TRP A 21 4.61 -3.42 3.42
N PRO A 22 3.62 -4.27 3.79
CA PRO A 22 2.69 -3.94 4.87
C PRO A 22 3.40 -3.67 6.21
N LEU A 23 4.44 -4.45 6.53
CA LEU A 23 5.18 -4.31 7.78
C LEU A 23 6.03 -3.03 7.79
N VAL A 24 6.72 -2.75 6.67
CA VAL A 24 7.54 -1.53 6.56
C VAL A 24 6.66 -0.28 6.58
N ALA A 25 5.49 -0.32 5.93
CA ALA A 25 4.50 0.76 6.02
C ALA A 25 4.02 0.99 7.45
N ALA A 26 3.79 -0.07 8.23
CA ALA A 26 3.38 0.06 9.63
C ALA A 26 4.44 0.76 10.49
N PHE A 27 5.72 0.41 10.32
CA PHE A 27 6.82 1.12 11.00
C PHE A 27 6.97 2.57 10.52
N GLY A 28 6.79 2.82 9.21
CA GLY A 28 6.79 4.18 8.67
C GLY A 28 5.65 5.04 9.24
N GLY A 29 4.43 4.48 9.33
CA GLY A 29 3.27 5.11 9.94
C GLY A 29 3.46 5.38 11.44
N LEU A 30 4.03 4.42 12.18
CA LEU A 30 4.39 4.62 13.58
C LEU A 30 5.38 5.78 13.73
N GLY A 31 6.47 5.77 12.94
CA GLY A 31 7.46 6.86 12.92
C GLY A 31 6.85 8.21 12.57
N LEU A 32 5.95 8.27 11.58
CA LEU A 32 5.21 9.48 11.21
C LEU A 32 4.40 10.02 12.40
N THR A 33 3.63 9.17 13.08
CA THR A 33 2.78 9.60 14.20
C THR A 33 3.58 10.06 15.41
N PHE A 34 4.58 9.29 15.85
CA PHE A 34 5.43 9.69 16.98
C PHE A 34 6.28 10.91 16.65
N GLY A 35 6.90 10.94 15.47
CA GLY A 35 7.66 12.09 14.99
C GLY A 35 6.80 13.36 14.92
N GLY A 36 5.56 13.24 14.43
CA GLY A 36 4.61 14.35 14.38
C GLY A 36 4.27 14.91 15.75
N VAL A 37 3.96 14.04 16.73
CA VAL A 37 3.68 14.46 18.10
C VAL A 37 4.90 15.13 18.74
N LEU A 38 6.09 14.53 18.60
CA LEU A 38 7.34 15.08 19.15
C LEU A 38 7.69 16.43 18.53
N PHE A 39 7.50 16.57 17.21
CA PHE A 39 7.72 17.82 16.49
C PHE A 39 6.76 18.93 16.96
N MET A 40 5.47 18.63 17.11
CA MET A 40 4.47 19.61 17.59
C MET A 40 4.75 20.11 19.01
N HIS A 41 5.42 19.31 19.85
CA HIS A 41 5.77 19.66 21.23
C HIS A 41 7.22 20.13 21.39
N ASN A 42 7.95 20.40 20.30
CA ASN A 42 9.35 20.87 20.30
C ASN A 42 10.34 19.95 21.05
N TYR A 43 10.14 18.63 20.99
CA TYR A 43 11.16 17.68 21.47
C TYR A 43 12.33 17.57 20.48
N GLU A 44 13.54 17.44 21.00
CA GLU A 44 14.75 17.23 20.18
C GLU A 44 14.62 15.95 19.33
N GLY A 45 15.03 16.01 18.06
CA GLY A 45 14.95 14.89 17.12
C GLY A 45 13.54 14.60 16.57
N GLY A 46 12.48 15.27 17.06
CA GLY A 46 11.10 15.04 16.58
C GLY A 46 10.92 15.29 15.09
N GLY A 47 11.49 16.39 14.57
CA GLY A 47 11.45 16.71 13.14
C GLY A 47 12.20 15.71 12.26
N GLU A 48 13.32 15.17 12.74
CA GLU A 48 14.09 14.14 12.02
C GLU A 48 13.31 12.84 11.93
N LEU A 49 12.69 12.41 13.04
CA LEU A 49 11.85 11.22 13.07
C LEU A 49 10.61 11.37 12.18
N LEU A 50 9.99 12.55 12.17
CA LEU A 50 8.86 12.86 11.29
C LEU A 50 9.28 12.76 9.81
N CYS A 51 10.39 13.40 9.43
CA CYS A 51 10.94 13.32 8.07
C CYS A 51 11.26 11.87 7.67
N LEU A 52 11.87 11.08 8.56
CA LEU A 52 12.14 9.67 8.33
C LEU A 52 10.85 8.88 8.10
N GLY A 53 9.81 9.11 8.91
CA GLY A 53 8.50 8.50 8.75
C GLY A 53 7.85 8.81 7.40
N VAL A 54 7.83 10.09 7.00
CA VAL A 54 7.33 10.53 5.68
C VAL A 54 8.09 9.85 4.54
N LEU A 55 9.43 9.89 4.57
CA LEU A 55 10.26 9.29 3.52
C LEU A 55 10.05 7.77 3.43
N THR A 56 9.89 7.09 4.58
CA THR A 56 9.62 5.64 4.61
C THR A 56 8.28 5.32 3.97
N ILE A 57 7.22 6.08 4.27
CA ILE A 57 5.91 5.88 3.65
C ILE A 57 5.98 6.10 2.14
N LEU A 58 6.59 7.19 1.68
CA LEU A 58 6.74 7.47 0.24
C LEU A 58 7.54 6.39 -0.48
N TYR A 59 8.61 5.89 0.15
CA TYR A 59 9.40 4.79 -0.38
C TYR A 59 8.54 3.52 -0.54
N VAL A 60 7.79 3.14 0.49
CA VAL A 60 6.93 1.95 0.44
C VAL A 60 5.81 2.11 -0.58
N MET A 61 5.18 3.29 -0.69
CA MET A 61 4.18 3.53 -1.73
C MET A 61 4.75 3.28 -3.13
N PHE A 62 5.94 3.81 -3.41
CA PHE A 62 6.60 3.61 -4.70
C PHE A 62 6.94 2.14 -4.98
N THR A 63 7.57 1.45 -4.03
CA THR A 63 8.00 0.05 -4.24
C THR A 63 6.82 -0.91 -4.28
N TRP A 64 5.78 -0.66 -3.49
CA TRP A 64 4.59 -1.51 -3.47
C TRP A 64 3.79 -1.35 -4.76
N TRP A 65 3.57 -0.12 -5.25
CA TRP A 65 2.91 0.08 -6.54
C TRP A 65 3.71 -0.50 -7.71
N ARG A 66 5.03 -0.38 -7.67
CA ARG A 66 5.91 -1.04 -8.65
C ARG A 66 5.65 -2.55 -8.68
N ASP A 67 5.50 -3.20 -7.53
CA ASP A 67 5.28 -4.64 -7.46
C ASP A 67 3.88 -5.03 -7.96
N ILE A 68 2.84 -4.25 -7.63
CA ILE A 68 1.48 -4.43 -8.19
C ILE A 68 1.49 -4.31 -9.72
N ILE A 69 2.22 -3.33 -10.27
CA ILE A 69 2.36 -3.17 -11.73
C ILE A 69 3.06 -4.39 -12.34
N ARG A 70 4.07 -4.95 -11.65
CA ARG A 70 4.77 -6.13 -12.13
C ARG A 70 3.89 -7.38 -12.13
N GLU A 71 3.15 -7.60 -11.06
CA GLU A 71 2.16 -8.69 -10.93
C GLU A 71 1.08 -8.59 -12.04
N ALA A 72 0.65 -7.37 -12.35
CA ALA A 72 -0.32 -7.12 -13.40
C ALA A 72 0.22 -7.38 -14.82
N LEU A 73 1.37 -6.78 -15.16
CA LEU A 73 1.85 -6.71 -16.54
C LEU A 73 2.72 -7.91 -16.93
N PHE A 74 3.62 -8.34 -16.05
CA PHE A 74 4.61 -9.38 -16.39
C PHE A 74 4.17 -10.78 -15.96
N GLU A 75 3.40 -10.89 -14.88
CA GLU A 75 2.92 -12.19 -14.39
C GLU A 75 1.49 -12.52 -14.85
N GLY A 76 0.71 -11.50 -15.25
CA GLY A 76 -0.64 -11.68 -15.77
C GLY A 76 -1.65 -12.15 -14.72
N GLN A 77 -1.43 -11.83 -13.45
CA GLN A 77 -2.26 -12.29 -12.32
C GLN A 77 -3.63 -11.60 -12.25
N HIS A 78 -3.83 -10.50 -12.99
CA HIS A 78 -5.06 -9.70 -12.96
C HIS A 78 -6.11 -10.23 -13.95
N THR A 79 -6.80 -11.30 -13.55
CA THR A 79 -7.98 -11.81 -14.28
C THR A 79 -9.12 -10.78 -14.29
N ILE A 80 -10.16 -10.99 -15.11
CA ILE A 80 -11.33 -10.10 -15.19
C ILE A 80 -11.99 -9.92 -13.80
N ALA A 81 -12.10 -10.99 -13.01
CA ALA A 81 -12.68 -10.93 -11.67
C ALA A 81 -11.84 -10.05 -10.73
N VAL A 82 -10.51 -10.17 -10.78
CA VAL A 82 -9.58 -9.35 -9.99
C VAL A 82 -9.68 -7.88 -10.40
N GLN A 83 -9.71 -7.59 -11.70
CA GLN A 83 -9.85 -6.21 -12.21
C GLN A 83 -11.17 -5.55 -11.78
N GLN A 84 -12.28 -6.31 -11.79
CA GLN A 84 -13.55 -5.83 -11.26
C GLN A 84 -13.46 -5.53 -9.76
N GLY A 85 -12.80 -6.40 -8.99
CA GLY A 85 -12.53 -6.18 -7.56
C GLY A 85 -11.71 -4.91 -7.30
N LEU A 86 -10.64 -4.68 -8.06
CA LEU A 86 -9.81 -3.47 -7.96
C LEU A 86 -10.62 -2.20 -8.26
N ARG A 87 -11.48 -2.23 -9.29
CA ARG A 87 -12.36 -1.10 -9.62
C ARG A 87 -13.37 -0.82 -8.50
N MET A 88 -13.96 -1.88 -7.92
CA MET A 88 -14.85 -1.74 -6.78
C MET A 88 -14.12 -1.15 -5.56
N GLY A 89 -12.90 -1.62 -5.28
CA GLY A 89 -12.06 -1.06 -4.21
C GLY A 89 -11.77 0.42 -4.40
N MET A 90 -11.47 0.86 -5.62
CA MET A 90 -11.26 2.29 -5.91
C MET A 90 -12.54 3.11 -5.73
N ILE A 91 -13.70 2.59 -6.15
CA ILE A 91 -14.99 3.27 -5.94
C ILE A 91 -15.24 3.44 -4.44
N LEU A 92 -15.05 2.39 -3.64
CA LEU A 92 -15.25 2.45 -2.19
C LEU A 92 -14.27 3.44 -1.52
N PHE A 93 -13.02 3.49 -1.97
CA PHE A 93 -12.04 4.48 -1.50
C PHE A 93 -12.48 5.92 -1.83
N ILE A 94 -12.95 6.19 -3.05
CA ILE A 94 -13.47 7.52 -3.41
C ILE A 94 -14.68 7.87 -2.54
N VAL A 95 -15.59 6.92 -2.30
CA VAL A 95 -16.75 7.14 -1.43
C VAL A 95 -16.30 7.48 0.00
N SER A 96 -15.27 6.83 0.55
CA SER A 96 -14.76 7.19 1.87
C SER A 96 -14.17 8.60 1.91
N GLU A 97 -13.48 9.05 0.85
CA GLU A 97 -12.98 10.43 0.76
C GLU A 97 -14.13 11.44 0.71
N VAL A 98 -15.21 11.16 -0.03
CA VAL A 98 -16.41 12.02 -0.05
C VAL A 98 -17.04 12.11 1.34
N MET A 99 -17.14 11.00 2.08
CA MET A 99 -17.66 11.00 3.46
C MET A 99 -16.73 11.75 4.42
N PHE A 100 -15.41 11.67 4.23
CA PHE A 100 -14.44 12.47 5.00
C PHE A 100 -14.68 13.96 4.79
N PHE A 101 -14.84 14.43 3.55
CA PHE A 101 -15.17 15.83 3.27
C PHE A 101 -16.55 16.22 3.78
N PHE A 102 -17.54 15.33 3.70
CA PHE A 102 -18.88 15.56 4.25
C PHE A 102 -18.84 15.88 5.75
N ALA A 103 -17.91 15.29 6.52
CA ALA A 103 -17.79 15.59 7.95
C ALA A 103 -17.35 17.04 8.27
N PHE A 104 -16.82 17.80 7.29
CA PHE A 104 -16.43 19.20 7.47
C PHE A 104 -17.50 20.21 7.04
N PHE A 105 -18.56 19.77 6.33
CA PHE A 105 -19.66 20.62 5.85
C PHE A 105 -20.93 20.41 6.68
#